data_AF-A0A840DSR8-F1
#
_entry.id   AF-A0A840DSR8-F1
#
_cell.length_a   1.000
_cell.length_b   1.000
_cell.length_c   1.000
_cell.angle_alpha   90.00
_cell.angle_beta   90.00
_cell.angle_gamma   90.00
#
_symmetry.space_group_name_H-M   'P 1'
#
loop_
_entity.id
_entity.type
_entity.pdbx_description
1 polymer ?
#
loop_
_entity_poly.entity_id
_entity_poly.type
_entity_poly.pdbx_seq_one_letter_code
_entity_poly.pdbx_strand_id
1 'polypeptide(L)' 'MNKDMIVKLLLLQVIIADQRLQYAIIETSDMYEKAFADGVIAACEFFEEALEHIMG' A
#
# COMPACT_ATOMS: atom_id res chain seq x y z
N MET A 1 8.58 -13.41 16.05
CA MET A 1 7.60 -12.29 16.05
C MET A 1 6.55 -12.54 17.13
N ASN A 2 6.18 -11.56 17.97
CA ASN A 2 5.09 -11.79 18.94
C ASN A 2 3.72 -11.75 18.22
N LYS A 3 2.68 -12.33 18.83
CA LYS A 3 1.34 -12.42 18.21
C LYS A 3 0.73 -11.05 17.88
N ASP A 4 0.93 -10.06 18.75
CA ASP A 4 0.43 -8.70 18.56
C ASP A 4 1.06 -8.02 17.32
N MET A 5 2.36 -8.22 17.12
CA MET A 5 3.09 -7.71 15.96
C MET A 5 2.68 -8.39 14.66
N ILE A 6 2.43 -9.70 14.67
CA ILE A 6 1.90 -10.43 13.51
C ILE A 6 0.54 -9.86 13.10
N VAL A 7 -0.36 -9.63 14.05
CA VAL A 7 -1.69 -9.06 13.78
C VAL A 7 -1.57 -7.65 13.20
N LYS A 8 -0.71 -6.81 13.76
CA LYS A 8 -0.46 -5.45 13.25
C LYS A 8 0.08 -5.44 11.82
N LEU A 9 1.00 -6.36 11.50
CA LEU A 9 1.56 -6.47 10.15
C LEU A 9 0.54 -6.99 9.14
N LEU A 10 -0.31 -7.95 9.52
CA LEU A 10 -1.42 -8.42 8.68
C LEU A 10 -2.45 -7.29 8.43
N LEU A 11 -2.79 -6.52 9.46
CA LEU A 11 -3.68 -5.36 9.29
C LEU A 11 -3.06 -4.32 8.36
N LEU A 12 -1.76 -4.05 8.51
CA LEU A 12 -1.03 -3.13 7.64
C LEU A 12 -1.06 -3.62 6.18
N GLN A 13 -0.83 -4.91 5.93
CA GLN A 13 -0.90 -5.51 4.61
C GLN A 13 -2.26 -5.29 3.94
N VAL A 14 -3.35 -5.50 4.68
CA VAL A 14 -4.72 -5.28 4.17
C VAL A 14 -4.96 -3.82 3.82
N ILE A 15 -4.52 -2.89 4.69
CA ILE A 15 -4.68 -1.44 4.46
C ILE A 15 -3.91 -1.00 3.22
N ILE A 16 -2.66 -1.46 3.05
CA ILE A 16 -1.84 -1.10 1.89
C ILE A 16 -2.47 -1.60 0.58
N ALA A 17 -2.89 -2.86 0.55
CA ALA A 17 -3.51 -3.44 -0.64
C ALA A 17 -4.82 -2.70 -1.03
N ASP A 18 -5.63 -2.32 -0.03
CA ASP A 18 -6.84 -1.52 -0.24
C ASP A 18 -6.52 -0.12 -0.80
N GLN A 19 -5.56 0.59 -0.22
CA GLN A 19 -5.15 1.90 -0.72
C GLN A 19 -4.60 1.82 -2.14
N ARG A 20 -3.73 0.85 -2.44
CA ARG A 20 -3.20 0.66 -3.79
C ARG A 20 -4.32 0.48 -4.81
N LEU A 21 -5.32 -0.35 -4.49
CA LEU A 21 -6.47 -0.57 -5.36
C LEU A 21 -7.29 0.70 -5.56
N GLN A 22 -7.56 1.44 -4.49
CA GLN A 22 -8.34 2.69 -4.54
C GLN A 22 -7.68 3.76 -5.42
N TYR A 23 -6.35 3.90 -5.34
CA TYR A 23 -5.62 4.88 -6.16
C TYR A 23 -5.35 4.40 -7.58
N ALA A 24 -5.24 3.09 -7.83
CA ALA A 24 -5.06 2.53 -9.17
C ALA A 24 -6.28 2.71 -10.10
N ILE A 25 -7.48 2.90 -9.54
CA ILE A 25 -8.72 3.12 -10.30
C ILE A 25 -9.05 4.60 -10.51
N ILE A 26 -8.22 5.53 -10.03
CA ILE A 26 -8.45 6.97 -10.23
C ILE A 26 -8.14 7.32 -11.67
N GLU A 27 -9.19 7.67 -12.42
CA GLU A 27 -9.10 8.26 -13.74
C GLU A 27 -9.29 9.77 -13.65
N THR A 28 -8.20 10.53 -13.76
CA THR A 28 -8.22 11.99 -13.73
C THR A 28 -7.36 12.58 -14.86
N SER A 29 -7.81 13.70 -15.41
CA SER A 29 -7.03 14.52 -16.35
C SER A 29 -6.17 15.58 -15.64
N ASP A 30 -6.36 15.77 -14.34
CA ASP A 30 -5.54 16.68 -13.55
C ASP A 30 -4.16 16.06 -13.28
N MET A 31 -3.11 16.79 -13.67
CA MET A 31 -1.73 16.32 -13.56
C MET A 31 -1.29 16.13 -12.11
N TYR A 32 -1.75 16.98 -11.19
CA TYR A 32 -1.36 16.91 -9.78
C TYR A 32 -2.07 15.75 -9.08
N GLU A 33 -3.36 15.56 -9.35
CA GLU A 33 -4.10 14.40 -8.82
C GLU A 33 -3.51 13.08 -9.32
N LYS A 34 -3.14 13.02 -10.61
CA LYS A 34 -2.46 11.85 -11.17
C LYS A 34 -1.11 11.58 -10.50
N ALA A 35 -0.26 12.61 -10.37
CA ALA A 35 1.04 12.45 -9.73
C ALA A 35 0.92 12.05 -8.26
N PHE A 36 -0.12 12.52 -7.56
CA PHE A 36 -0.42 12.10 -6.21
C PHE A 36 -0.83 10.62 -6.15
N ALA A 37 -1.73 10.18 -7.03
CA ALA A 37 -2.15 8.79 -7.12
C ALA A 37 -0.97 7.85 -7.43
N ASP A 38 -0.14 8.20 -8.40
CA ASP A 38 1.08 7.47 -8.74
C ASP A 38 2.03 7.36 -7.52
N GLY A 39 2.17 8.44 -6.74
CA GLY A 39 2.97 8.46 -5.52
C GLY A 39 2.42 7.53 -4.43
N VAL A 40 1.11 7.49 -4.23
CA VAL A 40 0.47 6.57 -3.27
C VAL A 40 0.66 5.11 -3.71
N ILE A 41 0.49 4.82 -4.99
CA ILE A 41 0.70 3.47 -5.54
C ILE A 41 2.14 3.01 -5.30
N ALA A 42 3.13 3.85 -5.63
CA ALA A 42 4.54 3.52 -5.42
C ALA A 42 4.90 3.29 -3.94
N ALA A 43 4.32 4.08 -3.03
CA ALA A 43 4.48 3.86 -1.60
C ALA A 43 3.88 2.53 -1.15
N CYS A 44 2.70 2.16 -1.68
CA CYS A 44 2.07 0.89 -1.38
C CYS A 44 2.91 -0.30 -1.86
N GLU A 45 3.42 -0.26 -3.08
CA GLU A 45 4.27 -1.31 -3.65
C GLU A 45 5.55 -1.51 -2.81
N PHE A 46 6.18 -0.43 -2.37
CA PHE A 46 7.32 -0.50 -1.45
C PHE A 46 6.96 -1.23 -0.14
N PHE A 47 5.83 -0.90 0.47
CA PHE A 47 5.45 -1.55 1.73
C PHE A 47 4.99 -3.01 1.54
N GLU A 48 4.38 -3.36 0.40
CA GLU A 48 4.06 -4.75 0.07
C GLU A 48 5.33 -5.60 0.02
N GLU A 49 6.38 -5.13 -0.68
CA GLU A 49 7.68 -5.83 -0.69
C GLU A 49 8.32 -5.88 0.69
N ALA A 50 8.29 -4.79 1.45
CA ALA A 50 8.84 -4.75 2.80
C ALA A 50 8.14 -5.75 3.73
N LEU A 51 6.82 -5.87 3.64
CA LEU A 51 6.04 -6.83 4.42
C LEU A 51 6.34 -8.27 4.01
N GLU A 52 6.49 -8.54 2.71
CA GLU A 52 6.91 -9.86 2.20
C GLU A 52 8.28 -10.25 2.78
N HIS A 53 9.24 -9.34 2.81
CA HIS A 53 10.57 -9.60 3.41
C HIS A 53 10.52 -9.82 4.94
N ILE A 54 9.56 -9.24 5.64
CA ILE A 54 9.42 -9.38 7.11
C ILE A 54 8.67 -10.67 7.48
N MET A 55 7.72 -11.09 6.64
CA MET A 55 6.75 -12.15 6.95
C MET A 55 7.00 -13.47 6.19
N GLY A 56 7.76 -13.46 5.10
CA GLY A 56 8.23 -14.63 4.35
C GLY A 56 9.46 -15.29 4.97
#